data_AF-A0A2V9Z4J8-F1
#
_entry.id   AF-A0A2V9Z4J8-F1
#
_cell.length_a   1.000
_cell.length_b   1.000
_cell.length_c   1.000
_cell.angle_alpha   90.00
_cell.angle_beta   90.00
_cell.angle_gamma   90.00
#
_symmetry.space_group_name_H-M   'P 1'
#
loop_
_entity.id
_entity.type
_entity.pdbx_description
1 polymer ?
#
loop_
_entity_poly.entity_id
_entity_poly.type
_entity_poly.pdbx_seq_one_letter_code
_entity_poly.pdbx_strand_id
1 'polypeptide(L)' 'MNGGQLSLSKIGNVKIKLHRSLQGEVKTLTLKNENGKWYACFSSILD' A
#
# COMPACT_ATOMS: atom_id res chain seq x y z
N MET A 1 -0.98 4.47 -10.93
CA MET A 1 -0.40 3.18 -10.48
C MET A 1 -0.15 2.31 -11.70
N ASN A 2 1.08 2.28 -12.22
CA ASN A 2 1.46 1.30 -13.25
C ASN A 2 1.90 0.01 -12.54
N GLY A 3 1.12 -1.06 -12.66
CA GLY A 3 1.60 -2.44 -12.47
C GLY A 3 2.10 -2.85 -11.08
N GLY A 4 1.32 -2.64 -10.01
CA GLY A 4 1.57 -3.31 -8.71
C GLY A 4 2.81 -2.80 -7.95
N GLN A 5 3.24 -1.58 -8.22
CA GLN A 5 4.28 -0.89 -7.45
C GLN A 5 3.68 0.31 -6.71
N LEU A 6 3.99 0.38 -5.41
CA LEU A 6 3.61 1.46 -4.51
C LEU A 6 4.81 2.38 -4.31
N SER A 7 4.69 3.61 -4.81
CA SER A 7 5.70 4.65 -4.57
C SER A 7 5.52 5.22 -3.18
N LEU A 8 6.50 5.00 -2.32
CA LEU A 8 6.54 5.51 -0.96
C LEU A 8 7.53 6.65 -0.85
N SER A 9 7.07 7.78 -0.34
CA SER A 9 7.94 8.89 0.01
C SER A 9 8.99 8.38 1.00
N LYS A 10 10.28 8.57 0.65
CA LYS A 10 11.46 8.19 1.45
C LYS A 10 11.88 6.71 1.43
N ILE A 11 11.03 5.80 0.95
CA ILE A 11 11.38 4.36 0.80
C ILE A 11 11.62 4.02 -0.68
N GLY A 12 10.95 4.71 -1.60
CA GLY A 12 11.02 4.44 -3.04
C GLY A 12 9.88 3.55 -3.51
N ASN A 13 10.06 2.91 -4.66
CA ASN A 13 9.04 2.05 -5.27
C ASN A 13 9.07 0.65 -4.66
N VAL A 14 8.03 0.28 -3.93
CA VAL A 14 7.87 -1.04 -3.32
C VAL A 14 6.92 -1.87 -4.17
N LYS A 15 7.34 -3.08 -4.55
CA LYS A 15 6.45 -4.01 -5.27
C LYS A 15 5.42 -4.58 -4.29
N ILE A 16 4.14 -4.33 -4.53
CA ILE A 16 3.05 -4.82 -3.71
C ILE A 16 2.05 -5.61 -4.53
N LYS A 17 1.73 -6.81 -4.04
CA LYS A 17 0.66 -7.63 -4.60
C LYS A 17 -0.64 -7.30 -3.87
N LEU A 18 -1.46 -6.44 -4.47
CA LEU A 18 -2.79 -6.14 -3.96
C LEU A 18 -3.71 -7.32 -4.22
N HIS A 19 -4.27 -7.91 -3.15
CA HIS A 19 -5.31 -8.94 -3.27
C HIS A 19 -6.63 -8.35 -3.80
N ARG A 20 -6.91 -7.08 -3.48
CA ARG A 20 -8.06 -6.32 -3.97
C ARG A 20 -7.60 -5.00 -4.57
N SER A 21 -8.27 -4.55 -5.62
CA SER A 21 -8.11 -3.19 -6.12
C SER A 21 -8.49 -2.20 -5.01
N LEU A 22 -7.65 -1.21 -4.76
CA LEU A 22 -7.98 -0.09 -3.88
C LEU A 22 -9.03 0.76 -4.61
N GLN A 23 -10.19 0.98 -3.97
CA GLN A 23 -11.24 1.85 -4.48
C GLN A 23 -11.22 3.13 -3.65
N GLY A 24 -11.20 4.29 -4.31
CA GLY A 24 -11.12 5.61 -3.67
C GLY A 24 -9.69 6.15 -3.53
N GLU A 25 -9.57 7.31 -2.89
CA GLU A 25 -8.29 7.96 -2.64
C GLU A 25 -7.63 7.37 -1.39
N VAL A 26 -6.40 6.86 -1.55
CA VAL A 26 -5.61 6.32 -0.44
C VAL A 26 -5.08 7.47 0.40
N LYS A 27 -5.70 7.73 1.55
CA LYS A 27 -5.22 8.77 2.48
C LYS A 27 -4.06 8.30 3.34
N THR A 28 -4.10 7.04 3.78
CA THR A 28 -3.12 6.52 4.73
C THR A 28 -2.67 5.14 4.34
N LEU A 29 -1.35 4.95 4.25
CA LEU A 29 -0.72 3.64 4.20
C LEU A 29 -0.01 3.37 5.54
N THR A 30 -0.30 2.23 6.14
CA THR A 30 0.44 1.72 7.29
C THR A 30 1.21 0.48 6.89
N LEU A 31 2.54 0.53 6.98
CA LEU A 31 3.40 -0.65 6.86
C LEU A 31 3.63 -1.24 8.25
N LYS A 32 3.26 -2.51 8.42
CA LYS A 32 3.52 -3.29 9.64
C LYS A 32 4.50 -4.40 9.34
N ASN A 33 5.56 -4.50 10.12
CA ASN A 33 6.43 -5.67 10.12
C ASN A 33 6.10 -6.50 11.35
N GLU A 34 5.53 -7.69 11.14
CA GLU A 34 5.18 -8.61 12.22
C GLU A 34 5.73 -10.00 11.89
N ASN A 35 6.47 -10.59 12.85
CA ASN A 35 7.10 -11.91 12.72
C ASN A 35 7.96 -12.07 11.45
N GLY A 36 8.66 -11.02 11.05
CA GLY A 36 9.50 -10.98 9.85
C GLY A 36 8.74 -10.83 8.52
N LYS A 37 7.42 -10.63 8.58
CA LYS A 37 6.56 -10.43 7.40
C LYS A 37 6.09 -8.98 7.34
N TRP A 38 6.12 -8.42 6.13
CA TRP A 38 5.63 -7.07 5.86
C TRP A 38 4.17 -7.11 5.41
N TYR A 39 3.35 -6.31 6.07
CA TYR A 39 1.95 -6.09 5.76
C TYR A 39 1.73 -4.61 5.43
N ALA A 40 0.97 -4.36 4.38
CA ALA A 40 0.58 -3.02 3.97
C ALA A 40 -0.93 -2.87 4.18
N CYS A 41 -1.31 -2.07 5.17
CA CYS A 41 -2.69 -1.69 5.41
C CYS A 41 -2.97 -0.36 4.71
N PHE A 42 -3.94 -0.37 3.80
CA PHE A 42 -4.38 0.82 3.08
C PHE A 42 -5.71 1.28 3.64
N SER A 43 -5.76 2.53 4.09
CA SER A 43 -7.01 3.22 4.41
C SER A 43 -7.37 4.10 3.23
N SER A 44 -8.40 3.68 2.50
CA SER A 44 -8.99 4.45 1.40
C SER A 44 -10.26 5.10 1.90
N ILE A 45 -10.46 6.36 1.57
CA ILE A 45 -11.74 7.03 1.81
C ILE A 45 -12.53 6.93 0.52
N LEU A 46 -13.73 6.37 0.63
CA LEU A 46 -14.74 6.45 -0.41
C LEU A 46 -15.54 7.71 -0.11
N ASP A 47 -15.46 8.70 -1.00
CA ASP A 47 -16.39 9.83 -1.02
C ASP A 47 -17.67 9.41 -1.75
#